data_AF-A0A8T3CNR5-F1
#
_entry.id   AF-A0A8T3CNR5-F1
#
_cell.length_a   1.000
_cell.length_b   1.000
_cell.length_c   1.000
_cell.angle_alpha   90.00
_cell.angle_beta   90.00
_cell.angle_gamma   90.00
#
_symmetry.space_group_name_H-M   'P 1'
#
loop_
_entity.id
_entity.type
_entity.pdbx_description
1 polymer ?
#
loop_
_entity_poly.entity_id
_entity_poly.type
_entity_poly.pdbx_seq_one_letter_code
_entity_poly.pdbx_strand_id
1 'polypeptide(L)'
;MAMSTCCINGKIFEWTLISRRSCFRAGVRYYVRGIDTEGHAANFVETEQIVQYSGGKASFVQTRGSIPFYWSQRPNLKYKPTPLISKTINQLDGFQRHFDSQIIMYGKQVILNLVYQKGCEKPLEQAFAQMVSNLNNGMVRYIAFDFHKECSRMRWDRLQILVDAVSEMQDEFGYFLVDSEGKVLAHQEGTFRSNCMDCLDRTNVIQSLLARRSLNSQLQSLQASLNTFIHISSLHRGWVYSTWGRRSKSRLILRRCTRTDREKDSVGPGDGWLERHDQILQK
;
A
#
# COMPACT_ATOMS: atom_id res chain seq x y z
N MET A 1 -1.08 15.97 0.27
CA MET A 1 0.34 15.97 -0.10
C MET A 1 1.12 16.31 1.15
N ALA A 2 2.24 15.62 1.40
CA ALA A 2 3.19 15.98 2.43
C ALA A 2 4.55 16.18 1.77
N MET A 3 5.26 17.24 2.13
CA MET A 3 6.57 17.57 1.59
C MET A 3 7.48 17.92 2.74
N SER A 4 8.74 17.51 2.67
CA SER A 4 9.71 17.74 3.73
C SER A 4 11.11 17.76 3.17
N THR A 5 11.89 18.74 3.62
CA THR A 5 13.32 18.80 3.38
C THR A 5 14.03 17.90 4.38
N CYS A 6 14.86 16.99 3.89
CA CYS A 6 15.52 15.96 4.67
C CYS A 6 17.04 16.08 4.51
N CYS A 7 17.78 15.64 5.52
CA CYS A 7 19.25 15.58 5.47
C CYS A 7 19.72 14.18 5.84
N ILE A 8 20.56 13.57 5.00
CA ILE A 8 21.25 12.30 5.27
C ILE A 8 22.73 12.52 4.99
N ASN A 9 23.59 12.25 5.97
CA ASN A 9 25.04 12.38 5.85
C ASN A 9 25.47 13.76 5.29
N GLY A 10 24.83 14.84 5.74
CA GLY A 10 25.10 16.21 5.29
C GLY A 10 24.52 16.57 3.92
N LYS A 11 23.95 15.61 3.18
CA LYS A 11 23.28 15.85 1.89
C LYS A 11 21.80 16.16 2.12
N ILE A 12 21.36 17.31 1.61
CA ILE A 12 19.97 17.76 1.70
C ILE A 12 19.21 17.32 0.45
N PHE A 13 18.03 16.73 0.64
CA PHE A 13 17.11 16.34 -0.44
C PHE A 13 15.67 16.67 -0.06
N GLU A 14 14.82 16.82 -1.07
CA GLU A 14 13.39 17.00 -0.87
C GLU A 14 12.67 15.67 -0.99
N TRP A 15 11.79 15.40 -0.03
CA TRP A 15 10.96 14.21 -0.02
C TRP A 15 9.50 14.59 -0.02
N THR A 16 8.74 14.03 -0.95
CA THR A 16 7.32 14.31 -1.11
C THR A 16 6.53 13.01 -1.15
N LEU A 17 5.41 12.97 -0.43
CA LEU A 17 4.46 11.87 -0.46
C LEU A 17 3.08 12.35 -0.92
N ILE A 18 2.63 11.84 -2.06
CA ILE A 18 1.31 12.11 -2.63
C ILE A 18 0.46 10.85 -2.54
N SER A 19 -0.83 11.01 -2.27
CA SER A 19 -1.78 9.90 -2.30
C SER A 19 -3.06 10.44 -2.91
N ARG A 20 -3.49 9.82 -4.00
CA ARG A 20 -4.65 10.20 -4.80
C ARG A 20 -5.70 9.11 -4.62
N ARG A 21 -6.92 9.48 -4.24
CA ARG A 21 -8.04 8.54 -4.12
C ARG A 21 -8.90 8.65 -5.37
N SER A 22 -9.19 7.52 -6.00
CA SER A 22 -10.10 7.43 -7.14
C SER A 22 -11.50 7.94 -6.77
N CYS A 23 -12.15 8.63 -7.71
CA CYS A 23 -13.52 9.11 -7.60
C CYS A 23 -14.56 8.11 -8.12
N PHE A 24 -14.17 7.14 -8.96
CA PHE A 24 -15.09 6.25 -9.68
C PHE A 24 -15.95 5.38 -8.75
N ARG A 25 -15.35 4.81 -7.69
CA ARG A 25 -16.05 3.95 -6.73
C ARG A 25 -15.69 4.29 -5.28
N ALA A 26 -15.83 5.57 -4.92
CA ALA A 26 -15.60 6.04 -3.57
C ALA A 26 -16.84 5.84 -2.69
N GLY A 27 -16.66 5.33 -1.46
CA GLY A 27 -17.77 5.22 -0.52
C GLY A 27 -17.39 4.69 0.86
N VAL A 28 -18.36 4.68 1.76
CA VAL A 28 -18.17 4.26 3.15
C VAL A 28 -17.81 2.77 3.24
N ARG A 29 -16.99 2.44 4.24
CA ARG A 29 -16.35 1.12 4.43
C ARG A 29 -17.30 -0.07 4.28
N TYR A 30 -18.51 -0.02 4.84
CA TYR A 30 -19.43 -1.16 4.78
C TYR A 30 -20.40 -1.16 3.58
N TYR A 31 -20.57 -0.02 2.89
CA TYR A 31 -21.54 0.06 1.79
C TYR A 31 -20.88 -0.10 0.42
N VAL A 32 -19.59 0.24 0.30
CA VAL A 32 -18.89 0.20 -0.99
C VAL A 32 -17.66 -0.69 -0.90
N ARG A 33 -17.82 -1.91 -1.43
CA ARG A 33 -16.80 -2.97 -1.52
C ARG A 33 -16.79 -3.54 -2.94
N GLY A 34 -15.74 -4.30 -3.22
CA GLY A 34 -15.56 -4.95 -4.52
C GLY A 34 -15.31 -3.98 -5.66
N ILE A 35 -15.65 -4.43 -6.86
CA ILE A 35 -15.64 -3.65 -8.11
C ILE A 35 -17.05 -3.25 -8.54
N ASP A 36 -17.16 -2.26 -9.44
CA ASP A 36 -18.36 -2.03 -10.24
C ASP A 36 -18.29 -2.78 -11.58
N THR A 37 -19.31 -2.56 -12.42
CA THR A 37 -19.42 -3.15 -13.75
C THR A 37 -18.29 -2.73 -14.68
N GLU A 38 -17.68 -1.57 -14.46
CA GLU A 38 -16.54 -1.08 -15.26
C GLU A 38 -15.19 -1.59 -14.71
N GLY A 39 -15.21 -2.41 -13.67
CA GLY A 39 -14.00 -2.96 -13.05
C GLY A 39 -13.28 -1.96 -12.14
N HIS A 40 -13.88 -0.84 -11.75
CA HIS A 40 -13.25 0.09 -10.81
C HIS A 40 -13.35 -0.46 -9.39
N ALA A 41 -12.20 -0.67 -8.75
CA ALA A 41 -12.16 -1.16 -7.37
C ALA A 41 -12.57 -0.05 -6.38
N ALA A 42 -13.40 -0.43 -5.41
CA ALA A 42 -13.82 0.47 -4.35
C ALA A 42 -12.63 1.02 -3.56
N ASN A 43 -12.70 2.32 -3.23
CA ASN A 43 -11.71 3.02 -2.42
C ASN A 43 -10.26 2.84 -2.91
N PHE A 44 -10.07 2.78 -4.24
CA PHE A 44 -8.75 2.73 -4.85
C PHE A 44 -7.93 3.98 -4.53
N VAL A 45 -6.69 3.79 -4.11
CA VAL A 45 -5.74 4.84 -3.78
C VAL A 45 -4.40 4.50 -4.40
N GLU A 46 -3.87 5.47 -5.13
CA GLU A 46 -2.49 5.50 -5.60
C GLU A 46 -1.67 6.32 -4.61
N THR A 47 -0.49 5.84 -4.23
CA THR A 47 0.45 6.56 -3.38
C THR A 47 1.80 6.62 -4.06
N GLU A 48 2.33 7.83 -4.17
CA GLU A 48 3.53 8.16 -4.89
C GLU A 48 4.52 8.84 -3.93
N GLN A 49 5.72 8.28 -3.88
CA GLN A 49 6.85 8.83 -3.15
C GLN A 49 7.81 9.47 -4.16
N ILE A 50 8.06 10.76 -4.03
CA ILE A 50 8.94 11.54 -4.91
C ILE A 50 10.14 12.01 -4.09
N VAL A 51 11.32 11.87 -4.68
CA VAL A 51 12.60 12.31 -4.13
C VAL A 51 13.22 13.27 -5.12
N GLN A 52 13.69 14.42 -4.65
CA GLN A 52 14.43 15.37 -5.47
C GLN A 52 15.77 15.66 -4.81
N TYR A 53 16.84 15.53 -5.58
CA TYR A 53 18.20 15.75 -5.10
C TYR A 53 19.04 16.32 -6.23
N SER A 54 19.66 17.49 -5.99
CA SER A 54 20.58 18.14 -6.92
C SER A 54 20.05 18.26 -8.36
N GLY A 55 18.77 18.63 -8.52
CA GLY A 55 18.09 18.76 -9.81
C GLY A 55 17.49 17.46 -10.36
N GLY A 56 18.04 16.30 -10.00
CA GLY A 56 17.48 15.00 -10.36
C GLY A 56 16.23 14.65 -9.54
N LYS A 57 15.34 13.85 -10.14
CA LYS A 57 14.05 13.48 -9.55
C LYS A 57 13.79 12.00 -9.71
N ALA A 58 13.29 11.35 -8.67
CA ALA A 58 12.82 9.98 -8.72
C ALA A 58 11.42 9.84 -8.15
N SER A 59 10.62 8.90 -8.68
CA SER A 59 9.27 8.62 -8.20
C SER A 59 8.99 7.12 -8.10
N PHE A 60 8.36 6.71 -7.00
CA PHE A 60 7.94 5.34 -6.75
C PHE A 60 6.44 5.28 -6.40
N VAL A 61 5.68 4.55 -7.21
CA VAL A 61 4.23 4.43 -7.11
C VAL A 61 3.83 3.07 -6.54
N GLN A 62 2.83 3.08 -5.66
CA GLN A 62 2.17 1.89 -5.11
C GLN A 62 0.67 2.09 -5.11
N THR A 63 -0.09 1.01 -5.23
CA THR A 63 -1.56 1.06 -5.25
C THR A 63 -2.15 0.29 -4.08
N ARG A 64 -3.38 0.64 -3.71
CA ARG A 64 -4.20 -0.12 -2.77
C ARG A 64 -5.66 0.07 -3.11
N GLY A 65 -6.49 -0.89 -2.72
CA GLY A 65 -7.93 -0.77 -2.91
C GLY A 65 -8.67 -1.97 -2.35
N SER A 66 -9.99 -1.99 -2.56
CA SER A 66 -10.79 -3.17 -2.29
C SER A 66 -10.31 -4.38 -3.11
N ILE A 67 -10.58 -5.57 -2.60
CA ILE A 67 -10.38 -6.82 -3.33
C ILE A 67 -11.25 -6.77 -4.60
N PRO A 68 -10.69 -6.98 -5.81
CA PRO A 68 -11.31 -6.55 -7.06
C PRO A 68 -12.29 -7.55 -7.68
N PHE A 69 -13.26 -8.03 -6.91
CA PHE A 69 -14.37 -8.84 -7.43
C PHE A 69 -15.70 -8.39 -6.79
N TYR A 70 -16.84 -8.89 -7.24
CA TYR A 70 -18.15 -8.48 -6.74
C TYR A 70 -18.43 -9.13 -5.39
N TRP A 71 -18.28 -8.36 -4.31
CA TRP A 71 -18.63 -8.76 -2.95
C TRP A 71 -19.18 -7.57 -2.15
N SER A 72 -19.91 -7.89 -1.09
CA SER A 72 -20.52 -6.90 -0.19
C SER A 72 -20.34 -7.31 1.27
N GLN A 73 -20.41 -6.31 2.16
CA GLN A 73 -20.36 -6.52 3.60
C GLN A 73 -21.30 -5.54 4.27
N ARG A 74 -22.60 -5.74 4.05
CA ARG A 74 -23.63 -4.81 4.55
C ARG A 74 -23.65 -4.83 6.09
N PRO A 75 -23.80 -3.66 6.74
CA PRO A 75 -23.96 -3.58 8.19
C PRO A 75 -25.11 -4.46 8.67
N ASN A 76 -24.92 -5.14 9.81
CA ASN A 76 -25.96 -5.85 10.53
C ASN A 76 -25.69 -5.74 12.05
N LEU A 77 -26.50 -6.37 12.89
CA LEU A 77 -26.33 -6.32 14.36
C LEU A 77 -25.03 -6.96 14.87
N LYS A 78 -24.24 -7.64 14.00
CA LYS A 78 -22.96 -8.21 14.39
C LYS A 78 -21.87 -7.16 14.31
N TYR A 79 -20.97 -7.17 15.29
CA TYR A 79 -19.78 -6.31 15.32
C TYR A 79 -18.92 -6.41 14.05
N LYS A 80 -18.80 -7.61 13.47
CA LYS A 80 -18.13 -7.85 12.19
C LYS A 80 -19.02 -8.64 11.23
N PRO A 81 -19.77 -7.97 10.35
CA PRO A 81 -20.60 -8.64 9.36
C PRO A 81 -19.77 -9.52 8.44
N THR A 82 -20.29 -10.70 8.09
CA THR A 82 -19.61 -11.65 7.20
C THR A 82 -19.66 -11.13 5.75
N PRO A 83 -18.52 -11.14 5.03
CA PRO A 83 -18.52 -10.84 3.59
C PRO A 83 -19.36 -11.82 2.79
N LEU A 84 -20.07 -11.29 1.80
CA LEU A 84 -20.88 -12.06 0.85
C LEU A 84 -20.35 -11.83 -0.56
N ILE A 85 -19.89 -12.90 -1.19
CA ILE A 85 -19.47 -12.91 -2.60
C ILE A 85 -20.72 -13.08 -3.45
N SER A 86 -20.88 -12.23 -4.46
CA SER A 86 -22.01 -12.34 -5.38
C SER A 86 -21.90 -13.62 -6.20
N LYS A 87 -22.94 -14.45 -6.23
CA LYS A 87 -22.96 -15.68 -7.04
C LYS A 87 -23.65 -15.49 -8.38
N THR A 88 -24.40 -14.41 -8.54
CA THR A 88 -25.26 -14.16 -9.71
C THR A 88 -24.57 -13.35 -10.80
N ILE A 89 -23.41 -12.76 -10.50
CA ILE A 89 -22.67 -11.89 -11.43
C ILE A 89 -21.43 -12.64 -11.92
N ASN A 90 -21.08 -12.47 -13.19
CA ASN A 90 -19.82 -12.97 -13.74
C ASN A 90 -18.63 -12.26 -13.07
N GLN A 91 -17.99 -12.96 -12.13
CA GLN A 91 -16.87 -12.45 -11.37
C GLN A 91 -15.63 -12.22 -12.23
N LEU A 92 -15.38 -13.10 -13.19
CA LEU A 92 -14.16 -13.09 -14.00
C LEU A 92 -14.12 -11.90 -14.95
N ASP A 93 -15.24 -11.53 -15.57
CA ASP A 93 -15.31 -10.39 -16.50
C ASP A 93 -14.85 -9.08 -15.82
N GLY A 94 -15.45 -8.75 -14.67
CA GLY A 94 -15.09 -7.53 -13.94
C GLY A 94 -13.66 -7.58 -13.38
N PHE A 95 -13.20 -8.76 -12.96
CA PHE A 95 -11.85 -8.96 -12.44
C PHE A 95 -10.77 -8.80 -13.52
N GLN A 96 -11.02 -9.37 -14.71
CA GLN A 96 -10.15 -9.22 -15.86
C GLN A 96 -10.11 -7.77 -16.31
N ARG A 97 -11.27 -7.12 -16.52
CA ARG A 97 -11.34 -5.69 -16.85
C ARG A 97 -10.58 -4.82 -15.85
N HIS A 98 -10.68 -5.14 -14.56
CA HIS A 98 -9.91 -4.47 -13.53
C HIS A 98 -8.39 -4.61 -13.76
N PHE A 99 -7.86 -5.81 -13.86
CA PHE A 99 -6.41 -6.01 -13.99
C PHE A 99 -5.86 -5.59 -15.35
N ASP A 100 -6.62 -5.71 -16.43
CA ASP A 100 -6.25 -5.17 -17.74
C ASP A 100 -6.03 -3.66 -17.65
N SER A 101 -6.94 -2.93 -17.00
CA SER A 101 -6.76 -1.49 -16.74
C SER A 101 -5.52 -1.19 -15.90
N GLN A 102 -5.24 -2.01 -14.88
CA GLN A 102 -4.06 -1.82 -14.02
C GLN A 102 -2.76 -2.08 -14.78
N ILE A 103 -2.73 -3.10 -15.63
CA ILE A 103 -1.55 -3.44 -16.45
C ILE A 103 -1.27 -2.33 -17.45
N ILE A 104 -2.29 -1.79 -18.11
CA ILE A 104 -2.14 -0.67 -19.05
C ILE A 104 -1.59 0.57 -18.35
N MET A 105 -2.06 0.87 -17.14
CA MET A 105 -1.64 2.09 -16.42
C MET A 105 -0.31 1.97 -15.67
N TYR A 106 -0.01 0.78 -15.15
CA TYR A 106 1.06 0.60 -14.16
C TYR A 106 2.02 -0.55 -14.46
N GLY A 107 1.86 -1.24 -15.59
CA GLY A 107 2.65 -2.41 -15.93
C GLY A 107 2.37 -3.61 -15.03
N LYS A 108 3.40 -4.42 -14.76
CA LYS A 108 3.30 -5.67 -13.99
C LYS A 108 2.66 -5.43 -12.61
N GLN A 109 1.78 -6.34 -12.19
CA GLN A 109 1.03 -6.22 -10.95
C GLN A 109 1.45 -7.29 -9.96
N VAL A 110 1.94 -6.89 -8.78
CA VAL A 110 2.12 -7.80 -7.64
C VAL A 110 1.10 -7.47 -6.57
N ILE A 111 0.18 -8.40 -6.34
CA ILE A 111 -0.86 -8.31 -5.34
C ILE A 111 -0.31 -8.83 -4.01
N LEU A 112 -0.26 -7.96 -3.01
CA LEU A 112 0.06 -8.28 -1.63
C LEU A 112 -1.22 -8.36 -0.82
N ASN A 113 -1.72 -9.59 -0.64
CA ASN A 113 -2.96 -9.81 0.07
C ASN A 113 -2.70 -10.05 1.57
N LEU A 114 -3.12 -9.10 2.41
CA LEU A 114 -2.95 -9.11 3.86
C LEU A 114 -4.23 -9.56 4.60
N VAL A 115 -5.18 -10.16 3.88
CA VAL A 115 -6.45 -10.65 4.45
C VAL A 115 -6.17 -11.76 5.46
N TYR A 116 -6.96 -11.78 6.54
CA TYR A 116 -6.79 -12.79 7.57
C TYR A 116 -7.20 -14.18 7.04
N GLN A 117 -6.28 -15.15 7.12
CA GLN A 117 -6.50 -16.50 6.57
C GLN A 117 -7.41 -17.38 7.44
N LYS A 118 -7.98 -16.83 8.51
CA LYS A 118 -8.94 -17.52 9.40
C LYS A 118 -10.22 -16.70 9.56
N GLY A 119 -11.26 -17.35 10.06
CA GLY A 119 -12.54 -16.71 10.37
C GLY A 119 -13.29 -16.25 9.11
N CYS A 120 -14.01 -15.13 9.24
CA CYS A 120 -14.95 -14.66 8.22
C CYS A 120 -14.32 -14.11 6.94
N GLU A 121 -13.01 -13.81 6.92
CA GLU A 121 -12.32 -13.29 5.72
C GLU A 121 -11.75 -14.40 4.83
N LYS A 122 -11.60 -15.63 5.36
CA LYS A 122 -11.02 -16.77 4.63
C LYS A 122 -11.71 -17.05 3.28
N PRO A 123 -13.06 -17.04 3.18
CA PRO A 123 -13.71 -17.26 1.88
C PRO A 123 -13.36 -16.20 0.83
N LEU A 124 -13.12 -14.94 1.24
CA LEU A 124 -12.69 -13.88 0.31
C LEU A 124 -11.25 -14.12 -0.17
N GLU A 125 -10.37 -14.53 0.73
CA GLU A 125 -8.97 -14.84 0.41
C GLU A 125 -8.90 -15.98 -0.61
N GLN A 126 -9.62 -17.08 -0.34
CA GLN A 126 -9.66 -18.25 -1.22
C GLN A 126 -10.25 -17.91 -2.59
N ALA A 127 -11.34 -17.14 -2.62
CA ALA A 127 -11.92 -16.68 -3.87
C ALA A 127 -10.94 -15.79 -4.66
N PHE A 128 -10.21 -14.90 -3.99
CA PHE A 128 -9.22 -14.05 -4.65
C PHE A 128 -8.09 -14.89 -5.27
N ALA A 129 -7.53 -15.82 -4.50
CA ALA A 129 -6.46 -16.70 -4.97
C ALA A 129 -6.92 -17.54 -6.18
N GLN A 130 -8.14 -18.09 -6.13
CA GLN A 130 -8.74 -18.82 -7.25
C GLN A 130 -8.93 -17.94 -8.48
N MET A 131 -9.41 -16.70 -8.31
CA MET A 131 -9.60 -15.78 -9.44
C MET A 131 -8.29 -15.38 -10.11
N VAL A 132 -7.22 -15.14 -9.34
CA VAL A 132 -5.89 -14.88 -9.93
C VAL A 132 -5.38 -16.12 -10.67
N SER A 133 -5.54 -17.31 -10.07
CA SER A 133 -5.15 -18.56 -10.73
C SER A 133 -5.91 -18.80 -12.02
N ASN A 134 -7.21 -18.48 -12.06
CA ASN A 134 -8.05 -18.65 -13.25
C ASN A 134 -7.76 -17.60 -14.33
N LEU A 135 -7.38 -16.38 -13.94
CA LEU A 135 -6.95 -15.35 -14.88
C LEU A 135 -5.69 -15.80 -15.65
N ASN A 136 -4.82 -16.59 -15.00
CA ASN A 136 -3.62 -17.19 -15.58
C ASN A 136 -2.79 -16.20 -16.43
N ASN A 137 -2.62 -14.97 -15.92
CA ASN A 137 -1.93 -13.90 -16.60
C ASN A 137 -0.55 -13.70 -15.95
N GLY A 138 0.52 -13.92 -16.72
CA GLY A 138 1.91 -13.78 -16.25
C GLY A 138 2.29 -12.38 -15.79
N MET A 139 1.49 -11.36 -16.11
CA MET A 139 1.67 -9.98 -15.65
C MET A 139 1.08 -9.73 -14.24
N VAL A 140 0.35 -10.69 -13.67
CA VAL A 140 -0.29 -10.57 -12.35
C VAL A 140 0.20 -11.67 -11.43
N ARG A 141 0.89 -11.29 -10.35
CA ARG A 141 1.36 -12.23 -9.33
C ARG A 141 0.64 -12.01 -8.01
N TYR A 142 0.23 -13.09 -7.36
CA TYR A 142 -0.46 -13.04 -6.07
C TYR A 142 0.40 -13.60 -4.95
N ILE A 143 0.51 -12.85 -3.86
CA ILE A 143 1.24 -13.22 -2.65
C ILE A 143 0.32 -13.01 -1.46
N ALA A 144 -0.08 -14.11 -0.83
CA ALA A 144 -0.82 -14.08 0.42
C ALA A 144 0.15 -14.02 1.61
N PHE A 145 -0.05 -13.05 2.50
CA PHE A 145 0.74 -12.90 3.71
C PHE A 145 -0.17 -12.75 4.93
N ASP A 146 -0.18 -13.76 5.80
CA ASP A 146 -0.98 -13.73 7.03
C ASP A 146 -0.31 -12.85 8.09
N PHE A 147 -0.61 -11.56 8.01
CA PHE A 147 -0.08 -10.56 8.94
C PHE A 147 -0.34 -10.90 10.42
N HIS A 148 -1.48 -11.51 10.76
CA HIS A 148 -1.82 -11.79 12.16
C HIS A 148 -1.02 -12.97 12.72
N LYS A 149 -0.80 -13.99 11.90
CA LYS A 149 0.06 -15.12 12.27
C LYS A 149 1.50 -14.66 12.41
N GLU A 150 2.01 -13.95 11.40
CA GLU A 150 3.43 -13.63 11.30
C GLU A 150 3.87 -12.48 12.24
N CYS A 151 3.03 -11.46 12.44
CA CYS A 151 3.37 -10.31 13.30
C CYS A 151 2.76 -10.38 14.71
N SER A 152 2.26 -11.55 15.13
CA SER A 152 1.82 -11.74 16.51
C SER A 152 2.98 -11.48 17.49
N ARG A 153 2.66 -10.89 18.66
CA ARG A 153 3.62 -10.55 19.73
C ARG A 153 4.70 -9.52 19.33
N MET A 154 4.35 -8.52 18.51
CA MET A 154 5.26 -7.44 18.09
C MET A 154 6.53 -7.92 17.35
N ARG A 155 6.50 -9.09 16.71
CA ARG A 155 7.62 -9.59 15.90
C ARG A 155 7.62 -8.96 14.51
N TRP A 156 8.01 -7.69 14.48
CA TRP A 156 8.12 -6.89 13.25
C TRP A 156 9.20 -7.39 12.31
N ASP A 157 10.18 -8.14 12.82
CA ASP A 157 11.24 -8.78 12.02
C ASP A 157 10.66 -9.72 10.95
N ARG A 158 9.45 -10.26 11.16
CA ARG A 158 8.77 -11.11 10.17
C ARG A 158 8.24 -10.35 8.97
N LEU A 159 8.13 -9.03 9.03
CA LEU A 159 7.84 -8.24 7.84
C LEU A 159 9.00 -8.25 6.85
N GLN A 160 10.22 -8.49 7.33
CA GLN A 160 11.38 -8.64 6.46
C GLN A 160 11.22 -9.85 5.54
N ILE A 161 10.56 -10.93 6.00
CA ILE A 161 10.25 -12.11 5.16
C ILE A 161 9.45 -11.71 3.92
N LEU A 162 8.45 -10.84 4.08
CA LEU A 162 7.66 -10.37 2.94
C LEU A 162 8.50 -9.46 2.03
N VAL A 163 9.30 -8.56 2.61
CA VAL A 163 10.17 -7.65 1.86
C VAL A 163 11.21 -8.43 1.05
N ASP A 164 11.80 -9.47 1.64
CA ASP A 164 12.76 -10.36 0.98
C ASP A 164 12.08 -11.19 -0.11
N ALA A 165 10.89 -11.71 0.14
CA ALA A 165 10.13 -12.46 -0.87
C ALA A 165 9.75 -11.62 -2.09
N VAL A 166 9.71 -10.30 -1.96
CA VAL A 166 9.37 -9.38 -3.06
C VAL A 166 10.54 -8.53 -3.54
N SER A 167 11.74 -8.72 -3.00
CA SER A 167 12.88 -7.85 -3.30
C SER A 167 13.28 -7.92 -4.77
N GLU A 168 13.36 -9.14 -5.33
CA GLU A 168 13.71 -9.34 -6.75
C GLU A 168 12.68 -8.69 -7.68
N MET A 169 11.39 -8.83 -7.37
CA MET A 169 10.33 -8.18 -8.13
C MET A 169 10.36 -6.65 -7.99
N GLN A 170 10.73 -6.14 -6.80
CA GLN A 170 10.84 -4.71 -6.60
C GLN A 170 12.02 -4.12 -7.39
N ASP A 171 13.13 -4.85 -7.47
CA ASP A 171 14.29 -4.44 -8.25
C ASP A 171 13.98 -4.49 -9.75
N GLU A 172 13.23 -5.51 -10.21
CA GLU A 172 12.73 -5.62 -11.59
C GLU A 172 11.77 -4.47 -11.95
N PHE A 173 10.88 -4.08 -11.05
CA PHE A 173 9.91 -2.99 -11.30
C PHE A 173 10.57 -1.62 -11.33
N GLY A 174 11.65 -1.45 -10.57
CA GLY A 174 12.38 -0.20 -10.48
C GLY A 174 11.53 0.97 -9.98
N TYR A 175 11.89 2.15 -10.47
CA TYR A 175 11.23 3.41 -10.17
C TYR A 175 11.46 4.36 -11.33
N PHE A 176 10.63 5.40 -11.42
CA PHE A 176 10.85 6.48 -12.36
C PHE A 176 12.06 7.30 -11.93
N LEU A 177 12.96 7.61 -12.87
CA LEU A 177 14.17 8.41 -12.62
C LEU A 177 14.42 9.39 -13.76
N VAL A 178 14.70 10.63 -13.40
CA VAL A 178 15.06 11.73 -14.30
C VAL A 178 16.29 12.43 -13.74
N ASP A 179 17.23 12.76 -14.62
CA ASP A 179 18.43 13.50 -14.24
C ASP A 179 18.18 15.01 -14.07
N SER A 180 19.23 15.76 -13.78
CA SER A 180 19.16 17.22 -13.62
C SER A 180 18.82 17.97 -14.91
N GLU A 181 19.04 17.35 -16.07
CA GLU A 181 18.75 17.93 -17.39
C GLU A 181 17.33 17.62 -17.86
N GLY A 182 16.60 16.80 -17.12
CA GLY A 182 15.23 16.40 -17.47
C GLY A 182 15.16 15.15 -18.36
N LYS A 183 16.28 14.47 -18.63
CA LYS A 183 16.30 13.24 -19.41
C LYS A 183 15.80 12.08 -18.55
N VAL A 184 14.84 11.32 -19.07
CA VAL A 184 14.34 10.11 -18.41
C VAL A 184 15.39 9.01 -18.50
N LEU A 185 15.80 8.50 -17.34
CA LEU A 185 16.79 7.44 -17.20
C LEU A 185 16.14 6.07 -16.95
N ALA A 186 14.99 6.05 -16.27
CA ALA A 186 14.26 4.81 -15.98
C ALA A 186 12.76 5.08 -15.84
N HIS A 187 11.96 4.06 -16.18
CA HIS A 187 10.54 3.98 -15.92
C HIS A 187 10.25 2.91 -14.87
N GLN A 188 9.13 3.08 -14.15
CA GLN A 188 8.63 2.03 -13.27
C GLN A 188 7.76 1.06 -14.06
N GLU A 189 8.17 -0.20 -14.16
CA GLU A 189 7.57 -1.22 -15.04
C GLU A 189 6.52 -2.10 -14.33
N GLY A 190 6.29 -1.84 -13.05
CA GLY A 190 5.30 -2.57 -12.26
C GLY A 190 4.97 -1.91 -10.93
N THR A 191 3.86 -2.31 -10.33
CA THR A 191 3.40 -1.78 -9.04
C THR A 191 2.99 -2.88 -8.07
N PHE A 192 3.22 -2.60 -6.78
CA PHE A 192 2.69 -3.40 -5.69
C PHE A 192 1.31 -2.89 -5.31
N ARG A 193 0.32 -3.77 -5.42
CA ARG A 193 -1.05 -3.54 -4.99
C ARG A 193 -1.28 -4.19 -3.64
N SER A 194 -1.45 -3.40 -2.60
CA SER A 194 -1.78 -3.92 -1.27
C SER A 194 -3.30 -4.04 -1.07
N ASN A 195 -3.74 -5.21 -0.59
CA ASN A 195 -5.12 -5.45 -0.22
C ASN A 195 -5.22 -5.76 1.29
N CYS A 196 -6.10 -5.03 1.98
CA CYS A 196 -6.61 -5.40 3.30
C CYS A 196 -8.12 -5.19 3.30
N MET A 197 -8.85 -6.08 3.96
CA MET A 197 -10.29 -5.94 4.08
C MET A 197 -10.68 -4.67 4.84
N ASP A 198 -9.92 -4.30 5.88
CA ASP A 198 -10.45 -3.44 6.94
C ASP A 198 -9.45 -2.48 7.59
N CYS A 199 -8.17 -2.65 7.31
CA CYS A 199 -7.10 -1.98 8.03
C CYS A 199 -6.28 -1.09 7.11
N LEU A 200 -6.40 0.21 7.34
CA LEU A 200 -5.48 1.16 6.71
C LEU A 200 -4.06 0.96 7.27
N ASP A 201 -3.94 0.54 8.53
CA ASP A 201 -2.65 0.46 9.22
C ASP A 201 -1.74 -0.64 8.68
N ARG A 202 -2.25 -1.86 8.41
CA ARG A 202 -1.38 -2.94 7.88
C ARG A 202 -0.91 -2.63 6.45
N THR A 203 -1.77 -2.05 5.62
CA THR A 203 -1.39 -1.66 4.25
C THR A 203 -0.39 -0.51 4.25
N ASN A 204 -0.57 0.48 5.13
CA ASN A 204 0.40 1.56 5.29
C ASN A 204 1.79 1.05 5.74
N VAL A 205 1.85 0.06 6.64
CA VAL A 205 3.12 -0.51 7.11
C VAL A 205 3.86 -1.22 5.96
N ILE A 206 3.16 -2.02 5.15
CA ILE A 206 3.81 -2.67 4.00
C ILE A 206 4.23 -1.62 2.95
N GLN A 207 3.37 -0.66 2.65
CA GLN A 207 3.68 0.39 1.68
C GLN A 207 4.87 1.25 2.13
N SER A 208 5.01 1.53 3.43
CA SER A 208 6.15 2.29 3.96
C SER A 208 7.46 1.50 3.89
N LEU A 209 7.42 0.18 4.10
CA LEU A 209 8.59 -0.69 3.97
C LEU A 209 9.10 -0.75 2.52
N LEU A 210 8.20 -0.95 1.55
CA LEU A 210 8.55 -0.96 0.13
C LEU A 210 9.05 0.42 -0.32
N ALA A 211 8.38 1.50 0.10
CA ALA A 211 8.82 2.87 -0.17
C ALA A 211 10.20 3.16 0.44
N ARG A 212 10.49 2.66 1.63
CA ARG A 212 11.82 2.82 2.24
C ARG A 212 12.91 2.10 1.46
N ARG A 213 12.65 0.89 0.97
CA ARG A 213 13.60 0.17 0.10
C ARG A 213 13.84 0.95 -1.20
N SER A 214 12.77 1.42 -1.85
CA SER A 214 12.88 2.23 -3.07
C SER A 214 13.64 3.54 -2.83
N LEU A 215 13.35 4.25 -1.72
CA LEU A 215 14.05 5.47 -1.34
C LEU A 215 15.57 5.28 -1.24
N ASN A 216 16.03 4.16 -0.68
CA ASN A 216 17.46 3.86 -0.62
C ASN A 216 18.07 3.76 -2.03
N SER A 217 17.45 2.99 -2.91
CA SER A 217 17.92 2.82 -4.29
C SER A 217 17.88 4.15 -5.07
N GLN A 218 16.78 4.90 -4.94
CA GLN A 218 16.61 6.23 -5.55
C GLN A 218 17.72 7.20 -5.13
N LEU A 219 18.00 7.30 -3.83
CA LEU A 219 19.06 8.16 -3.33
C LEU A 219 20.44 7.71 -3.80
N GLN A 220 20.69 6.40 -3.88
CA GLN A 220 21.93 5.87 -4.44
C GLN A 220 22.09 6.26 -5.92
N SER A 221 21.06 6.09 -6.75
CA SER A 221 21.12 6.48 -8.16
C SER A 221 21.29 7.99 -8.36
N LEU A 222 20.55 8.81 -7.61
CA LEU A 222 20.64 10.27 -7.67
C LEU A 222 21.98 10.82 -7.13
N GLN A 223 22.70 10.04 -6.31
CA GLN A 223 24.04 10.40 -5.83
C GLN A 223 25.15 9.81 -6.69
N ALA A 224 24.94 8.64 -7.29
CA ALA A 224 25.88 8.01 -8.22
C ALA A 224 26.01 8.79 -9.53
N SER A 225 24.94 9.45 -9.99
CA SER A 225 25.02 10.45 -11.07
C SER A 225 25.93 11.63 -10.73
N LEU A 226 26.26 11.81 -9.44
CA LEU A 226 27.12 12.86 -8.91
C LEU A 226 28.35 12.28 -8.22
N ASN A 227 29.08 11.30 -8.78
CA ASN A 227 30.45 10.91 -8.39
C ASN A 227 30.78 10.88 -6.85
N THR A 228 29.81 10.62 -5.97
CA THR A 228 29.97 10.74 -4.51
C THR A 228 29.33 9.56 -3.80
N PHE A 229 30.10 8.51 -3.57
CA PHE A 229 29.64 7.33 -2.83
C PHE A 229 29.46 7.64 -1.33
N ILE A 230 28.30 7.33 -0.76
CA ILE A 230 28.11 7.24 0.69
C ILE A 230 27.27 5.99 1.01
N HIS A 231 27.72 5.22 2.00
CA HIS A 231 27.00 4.08 2.57
C HIS A 231 25.84 4.60 3.44
N ILE A 232 24.58 4.39 3.02
CA ILE A 232 23.38 4.82 3.75
C ILE A 232 23.08 3.78 4.85
N SER A 233 23.73 3.91 6.02
CA SER A 233 23.47 3.04 7.18
C SER A 233 22.45 3.60 8.20
N SER A 234 21.89 4.80 8.01
CA SER A 234 20.99 5.39 9.00
C SER A 234 19.86 6.25 8.39
N LEU A 235 19.00 5.66 7.56
CA LEU A 235 17.64 6.19 7.46
C LEU A 235 16.96 6.00 8.82
N HIS A 236 16.80 7.10 9.57
CA HIS A 236 16.15 7.11 10.88
C HIS A 236 14.75 6.48 10.75
N ARG A 237 14.59 5.25 11.30
CA ARG A 237 13.37 4.44 11.15
C ARG A 237 12.11 5.21 11.57
N GLY A 238 12.18 6.15 12.51
CA GLY A 238 11.02 6.91 12.98
C GLY A 238 10.39 7.87 11.95
N TRP A 239 11.16 8.40 11.00
CA TRP A 239 10.68 9.52 10.18
C TRP A 239 9.68 9.12 9.09
N VAL A 240 9.96 8.03 8.37
CA VAL A 240 9.04 7.46 7.38
C VAL A 240 7.75 7.01 8.08
N TYR A 241 7.83 6.31 9.21
CA TYR A 241 6.63 5.83 9.91
C TYR A 241 5.77 6.97 10.48
N SER A 242 6.37 8.05 11.00
CA SER A 242 5.62 9.19 11.53
C SER A 242 4.81 9.93 10.45
N THR A 243 5.35 10.09 9.24
CA THR A 243 4.64 10.79 8.16
C THR A 243 3.52 9.93 7.56
N TRP A 244 3.76 8.62 7.42
CA TRP A 244 2.72 7.67 7.00
C TRP A 244 1.64 7.48 8.07
N GLY A 245 2.01 7.49 9.36
CA GLY A 245 1.09 7.44 10.51
C GLY A 245 0.25 8.70 10.69
N ARG A 246 0.78 9.90 10.41
CA ARG A 246 -0.04 11.13 10.36
C ARG A 246 -1.08 11.08 9.23
N ARG A 247 -0.85 10.28 8.18
CA ARG A 247 -1.78 10.10 7.07
C ARG A 247 -2.86 9.04 7.33
N SER A 248 -2.62 8.07 8.21
CA SER A 248 -3.70 7.21 8.72
C SER A 248 -4.75 8.02 9.48
N LYS A 249 -4.31 9.07 10.19
CA LYS A 249 -5.15 10.01 10.93
C LYS A 249 -5.58 11.26 10.16
N SER A 250 -5.12 11.47 8.93
CA SER A 250 -5.42 12.69 8.16
C SER A 250 -6.91 12.74 7.81
N ARG A 251 -7.62 13.73 8.40
CA ARG A 251 -9.06 13.96 8.24
C ARG A 251 -9.56 13.97 6.79
N LEU A 252 -8.73 14.24 5.78
CA LEU A 252 -9.15 14.22 4.36
C LEU A 252 -9.47 12.82 3.82
N ILE A 253 -8.76 11.76 4.22
CA ILE A 253 -9.02 10.38 3.76
C ILE A 253 -10.21 9.79 4.54
N LEU A 254 -10.35 10.16 5.82
CA LEU A 254 -11.39 9.68 6.73
C LEU A 254 -12.73 10.44 6.66
N ARG A 255 -12.77 11.71 6.22
CA ARG A 255 -13.98 12.58 6.29
C ARG A 255 -15.23 12.08 5.58
N ARG A 256 -15.10 11.17 4.61
CA ARG A 256 -16.27 10.51 3.96
C ARG A 256 -16.55 9.10 4.47
N CYS A 257 -15.70 8.53 5.32
CA CYS A 257 -15.88 7.18 5.87
C CYS A 257 -16.69 7.17 7.17
N THR A 258 -16.73 8.28 7.91
CA THR A 258 -17.21 8.34 9.32
C THR A 258 -18.48 9.18 9.51
N ARG A 259 -19.42 9.20 8.56
CA ARG A 259 -20.67 9.97 8.76
C ARG A 259 -21.75 9.23 9.55
N THR A 260 -21.45 8.03 10.02
CA THR A 260 -22.18 7.29 11.06
C THR A 260 -21.16 6.89 12.13
N ASP A 261 -21.58 6.92 13.39
CA ASP A 261 -20.78 6.69 14.60
C ASP A 261 -20.16 7.96 15.22
N ARG A 262 -21.03 8.92 15.57
CA ARG A 262 -20.88 9.62 16.84
C ARG A 262 -21.61 8.79 17.89
N GLU A 263 -20.95 7.81 18.49
CA GLU A 263 -21.27 7.37 19.86
C GLU A 263 -20.23 6.36 20.36
N LYS A 264 -19.47 6.81 21.36
CA LYS A 264 -18.71 6.02 22.35
C LYS A 264 -17.55 5.17 21.83
N ASP A 265 -16.44 5.84 21.54
CA ASP A 265 -15.10 5.30 21.82
C ASP A 265 -14.89 5.28 23.35
N SER A 266 -15.38 4.23 24.01
CA SER A 266 -14.88 3.84 25.33
C SER A 266 -15.00 2.33 25.55
N VAL A 267 -13.86 1.77 25.95
CA VAL A 267 -13.59 0.40 26.43
C VAL A 267 -13.18 -0.64 25.35
N GLY A 268 -11.88 -0.63 25.06
CA GLY A 268 -11.10 -1.73 24.46
C GLY A 268 -9.63 -1.31 24.32
N PRO A 269 -8.61 -2.13 24.66
CA PRO A 269 -7.23 -1.67 24.80
C PRO A 269 -6.58 -1.47 23.41
N GLY A 270 -6.83 -0.34 22.78
CA GLY A 270 -6.50 -0.13 21.36
C GLY A 270 -5.90 1.23 20.98
N ASP A 271 -5.82 2.20 21.89
CA ASP A 271 -5.42 3.58 21.51
C ASP A 271 -4.00 3.97 21.87
N GLY A 272 -3.25 3.09 22.55
CA GLY A 272 -1.86 3.35 22.95
C GLY A 272 -0.78 2.89 21.96
N TRP A 273 -1.11 2.55 20.72
CA TRP A 273 -0.18 1.88 19.78
C TRP A 273 0.74 2.83 19.00
N LEU A 274 0.33 4.08 18.78
CA LEU A 274 1.16 5.07 18.07
C LEU A 274 2.04 5.89 19.02
N GLU A 275 1.58 6.17 20.24
CA GLU A 275 2.30 7.01 21.21
C GLU A 275 3.37 6.24 21.99
N ARG A 276 3.18 4.92 22.23
CA ARG A 276 4.21 4.08 22.87
C ARG A 276 5.43 3.79 22.00
N HIS A 277 5.37 4.13 20.71
CA HIS A 277 6.46 3.90 19.77
C HIS A 277 7.59 4.96 19.88
N ASP A 278 7.31 6.13 20.47
CA ASP A 278 8.32 7.16 20.72
C ASP A 278 9.17 6.88 21.97
N GLN A 279 8.65 6.13 22.96
CA GLN A 279 9.36 5.86 24.22
C GLN A 279 10.21 4.58 24.22
N ILE A 280 9.92 3.60 23.36
CA ILE A 280 10.63 2.31 23.37
C ILE A 280 11.89 2.34 22.48
N LEU A 281 12.02 3.31 21.56
CA LEU A 281 13.12 3.39 20.58
C LEU A 281 14.22 4.41 20.94
N GLN A 282 14.25 4.90 22.19
CA GLN A 282 15.33 5.71 22.76
C GLN A 282 16.29 4.91 23.68
N LYS A 283 16.22 3.58 23.68
CA LYS A 283 17.18 2.71 24.36
C LYS A 283 17.87 1.77 23.40
#